data_AF-A0A382GV95-F1
#
_entry.id   AF-A0A382GV95-F1
#
_cell.length_a   1.000
_cell.length_b   1.000
_cell.length_c   1.000
_cell.angle_alpha   90.00
_cell.angle_beta   90.00
_cell.angle_gamma   90.00
#
_symmetry.space_group_name_H-M   'P 1'
#
loop_
_entity.id
_entity.type
_entity.pdbx_description
1 polymer ?
#
loop_
_entity_poly.entity_id
_entity_poly.type
_entity_poly.pdbx_seq_one_letter_code
_entity_poly.pdbx_strand_id
1 'polypeptide(L)' 'MTNSEKRHADEAFVGKEFGSRKFELSDKTVGDYFEGLRVDNSWYESESPYEGSIAPSMVIIEAENMQGAGFRNNF' A
#
# COMPACT_ATOMS: atom_id res chain seq x y z
N MET A 1 2.96 6.37 23.62
CA MET A 1 2.09 7.55 23.43
C MET A 1 1.38 7.34 22.10
N THR A 2 0.08 7.08 22.12
CA THR A 2 -0.75 6.84 20.94
C THR A 2 -1.15 8.19 20.34
N ASN A 3 -0.54 8.57 19.22
CA ASN A 3 -1.01 9.70 18.42
C ASN A 3 -2.34 9.29 17.77
N SER A 4 -3.46 9.75 18.33
CA SER A 4 -4.73 9.71 17.61
C SER A 4 -4.67 10.79 16.52
N GLU A 5 -4.46 10.40 15.27
CA GLU A 5 -4.55 11.31 14.13
C GLU A 5 -5.93 11.97 14.13
N LYS A 6 -5.94 13.30 14.26
CA LYS A 6 -7.17 14.10 14.42
C LYS A 6 -7.81 14.25 13.04
N ARG A 7 -8.84 13.46 12.74
CA ARG A 7 -9.59 13.56 11.49
C ARG A 7 -10.27 14.94 11.40
N HIS A 8 -9.80 15.76 10.47
CA HIS A 8 -10.35 17.09 10.20
C HIS A 8 -11.49 16.98 9.17
N ALA A 9 -12.74 16.88 9.65
CA ALA A 9 -13.92 16.69 8.79
C ALA A 9 -14.13 17.85 7.78
N ASP A 10 -13.58 19.03 8.06
CA ASP A 10 -13.54 20.20 7.17
C ASP A 10 -12.66 19.98 5.92
N GLU A 11 -11.80 18.96 5.90
CA GLU A 11 -10.86 18.69 4.82
C GLU A 11 -11.27 17.52 3.92
N ALA A 12 -12.39 16.86 4.24
CA ALA A 12 -12.95 15.77 3.47
C ALA A 12 -14.31 16.19 2.90
N PHE A 13 -14.29 16.90 1.78
CA PHE A 13 -15.51 17.32 1.07
C PHE A 13 -15.61 16.65 -0.32
N VAL A 14 -16.84 16.49 -0.80
CA VAL A 14 -17.13 15.88 -2.10
C VAL A 14 -16.51 16.72 -3.21
N GLY A 15 -15.77 16.08 -4.13
CA GLY A 15 -15.10 16.75 -5.24
C GLY A 15 -13.69 17.27 -4.94
N LYS A 16 -13.14 17.01 -3.75
CA LYS A 16 -11.72 17.27 -3.46
C LYS A 16 -10.84 16.33 -4.28
N GLU A 17 -9.95 16.89 -5.10
CA GLU A 17 -8.87 16.12 -5.72
C GLU A 17 -7.73 15.93 -4.72
N PHE A 18 -7.26 14.69 -4.58
CA PHE A 18 -6.15 14.31 -3.72
C PHE A 18 -4.79 14.28 -4.45
N GLY A 19 -4.80 14.58 -5.75
CA GLY A 19 -3.64 14.42 -6.62
C GLY A 19 -3.33 12.97 -6.92
N SER A 20 -2.28 12.74 -7.72
CA SER A 20 -1.75 11.41 -7.99
C SER A 20 -0.54 11.13 -7.10
N ARG A 21 -0.40 9.88 -6.68
CA ARG A 21 0.79 9.39 -5.99
C ARG A 21 1.42 8.29 -6.82
N LYS A 22 2.72 8.42 -7.08
CA LYS A 22 3.49 7.34 -7.69
C LYS A 22 3.89 6.36 -6.59
N PHE A 23 3.60 5.09 -6.84
CA PHE A 23 4.03 4.00 -5.96
C PHE A 23 4.97 3.10 -6.75
N GLU A 24 6.15 2.84 -6.18
CA GLU A 24 7.16 1.97 -6.78
C GLU A 24 7.28 0.72 -5.91
N LEU A 25 7.05 -0.44 -6.53
CA LEU A 25 7.22 -1.74 -5.89
C LEU A 25 8.69 -2.16 -6.02
N SER A 26 9.26 -2.61 -4.91
CA SER A 26 10.56 -3.27 -4.89
C SER A 26 10.39 -4.76 -4.57
N ASP A 27 11.34 -5.59 -4.98
CA ASP A 27 11.36 -7.01 -4.64
C ASP A 27 11.34 -7.23 -3.12
N LYS A 28 12.00 -6.34 -2.37
CA LYS A 28 11.95 -6.35 -0.91
C LYS A 28 10.52 -6.17 -0.38
N THR A 29 9.76 -5.23 -0.94
CA THR A 29 8.37 -4.99 -0.54
C THR A 29 7.48 -6.20 -0.78
N VAL A 30 7.70 -6.90 -1.89
CA VAL A 30 6.96 -8.14 -2.20
C VAL A 30 7.39 -9.27 -1.26
N GLY A 31 8.68 -9.40 -0.98
CA GLY A 31 9.21 -10.38 -0.02
C GLY A 31 8.65 -10.19 1.39
N ASP A 32 8.66 -8.95 1.89
CA ASP A 32 8.12 -8.61 3.22
C ASP A 32 6.63 -9.00 3.35
N TYR A 33 5.83 -8.82 2.29
CA TYR A 33 4.41 -9.20 2.26
C TYR A 33 4.20 -10.71 2.45
N PHE A 34 4.97 -11.53 1.71
CA PHE A 34 4.87 -12.98 1.83
C PHE A 34 5.40 -13.49 3.17
N GLU A 35 6.48 -12.91 3.68
CA GLU A 35 7.03 -13.23 5.00
C GLU A 35 6.05 -12.87 6.12
N GLY A 36 5.43 -11.69 6.04
CA GLY A 36 4.47 -11.19 7.03
C GLY A 36 3.20 -12.06 7.11
N LEU A 37 2.67 -12.46 5.95
CA LEU A 37 1.49 -13.31 5.88
C LEU A 37 1.80 -14.80 6.07
N ARG A 38 3.07 -15.20 5.95
CA ARG A 38 3.54 -16.59 6.01
C ARG A 38 2.80 -17.49 5.00
N VAL A 39 2.60 -16.99 3.80
CA VAL A 39 1.92 -17.70 2.71
C VAL A 39 2.91 -18.07 1.61
N ASP A 40 2.58 -19.14 0.87
CA ASP A 40 3.38 -19.59 -0.25
C ASP A 40 3.40 -18.55 -1.39
N ASN A 41 4.58 -18.34 -1.97
CA ASN A 41 4.84 -17.34 -3.00
C ASN A 41 5.29 -17.95 -4.34
N SER A 42 5.36 -19.29 -4.44
CA SER A 42 5.80 -20.04 -5.63
C SER A 42 5.16 -19.57 -6.94
N TRP A 43 3.83 -19.35 -6.90
CA TRP A 43 3.03 -18.88 -8.03
C TRP A 43 3.46 -17.50 -8.55
N TYR A 44 3.97 -16.65 -7.65
CA TYR A 44 4.34 -15.27 -7.94
C TYR A 44 5.80 -15.12 -8.39
N GLU A 45 6.64 -16.10 -8.07
CA GLU A 45 8.06 -16.08 -8.45
C GLU A 45 8.34 -16.78 -9.78
N SER A 46 7.73 -17.95 -10.03
CA SER A 46 8.18 -18.86 -11.10
C SER A 46 7.09 -19.58 -11.88
N GLU A 47 5.89 -19.77 -11.31
CA GLU A 47 4.79 -20.46 -11.99
C GLU A 47 3.80 -19.51 -12.70
N SER A 48 4.12 -18.21 -12.70
CA SER A 48 3.32 -17.19 -13.37
C SER A 48 3.32 -17.40 -14.89
N PRO A 49 2.14 -17.33 -15.54
CA PRO A 49 2.04 -17.35 -17.01
C PRO A 49 2.53 -16.05 -17.66
N TYR A 50 2.78 -15.01 -16.86
CA TYR A 50 3.45 -13.78 -17.31
C TYR A 50 4.94 -13.94 -17.07
N GLU A 51 5.76 -13.75 -18.11
CA GLU A 51 7.21 -13.93 -18.05
C GLU A 51 7.83 -13.08 -16.94
N GLY A 52 8.37 -13.74 -15.90
CA GLY A 52 9.03 -13.11 -14.76
C GLY A 52 8.19 -13.07 -13.48
N SER A 53 8.79 -12.57 -12.40
CA SER A 53 8.12 -12.44 -11.11
C SER A 53 7.02 -11.39 -11.16
N ILE A 54 5.87 -11.71 -10.57
CA ILE A 54 4.69 -10.84 -10.49
C ILE A 54 4.37 -10.55 -9.03
N ALA A 55 3.73 -9.41 -8.76
CA ALA A 55 3.32 -9.03 -7.41
C ALA A 55 1.79 -9.17 -7.21
N PRO A 56 1.32 -9.71 -6.07
CA PRO A 56 -0.10 -9.62 -5.71
C PRO A 56 -0.56 -8.17 -5.58
N SER A 57 -1.77 -7.85 -6.05
CA SER A 57 -2.35 -6.50 -5.89
C SER A 57 -2.50 -6.08 -4.43
N MET A 58 -2.70 -7.04 -3.53
CA MET A 58 -2.80 -6.81 -2.09
C MET A 58 -1.52 -6.28 -1.44
N VAL A 59 -0.34 -6.45 -2.08
CA VAL A 59 0.93 -5.87 -1.62
C VAL A 59 0.81 -4.34 -1.50
N ILE A 60 0.01 -3.71 -2.36
CA ILE A 60 -0.22 -2.26 -2.34
C ILE A 60 -0.90 -1.83 -1.04
N ILE A 61 -1.84 -2.63 -0.51
CA ILE A 61 -2.60 -2.27 0.69
C ILE A 61 -1.72 -2.36 1.95
N GLU A 62 -0.84 -3.36 2.02
CA GLU A 62 0.08 -3.51 3.16
C GLU A 62 1.20 -2.47 3.11
N ALA A 63 1.77 -2.22 1.94
CA ALA A 63 2.76 -1.15 1.77
C ALA A 63 2.19 0.23 2.09
N GLU A 64 0.89 0.42 1.88
CA GLU A 64 0.19 1.66 2.22
C GLU A 64 -0.15 1.78 3.72
N ASN A 65 -0.09 0.70 4.52
CA ASN A 65 -0.38 0.65 5.97
C ASN A 65 -1.22 1.85 6.43
N MET A 66 -2.45 1.91 5.90
CA MET A 66 -3.22 3.13 5.65
C MET A 66 -3.28 4.05 6.88
N GLN A 67 -2.39 5.06 6.94
CA GLN A 67 -2.63 6.28 7.71
C GLN A 67 -3.75 7.04 7.01
N GLY A 68 -4.98 6.81 7.45
CA GLY A 68 -6.16 7.44 6.88
C GLY A 68 -6.22 8.93 7.18
N ALA A 69 -6.06 9.76 6.14
CA ALA A 69 -6.47 11.17 6.01
C ALA A 69 -6.51 12.01 7.30
N GLY A 70 -5.45 11.91 8.09
CA GLY A 70 -5.38 12.47 9.43
C GLY A 70 -4.80 13.88 9.53
N PHE A 71 -4.56 14.62 8.43
CA PHE A 71 -3.85 15.91 8.49
C PHE A 71 -4.12 16.94 7.37
N ARG A 72 -3.86 18.19 7.80
CA ARG A 72 -3.90 19.51 7.13
C ARG A 72 -2.82 19.81 6.09
N ASN A 73 -1.80 18.96 5.94
CA ASN A 73 -0.87 18.99 4.81
C ASN A 73 0.08 17.79 4.92
N ASN A 74 -0.08 16.80 4.04
CA ASN A 74 0.94 15.81 3.74
C ASN A 74 1.11 15.77 2.21
N PHE A 75 2.03 16.60 1.72
CA PHE A 75 2.64 16.52 0.39
C PHE A 75 4.15 16.66 0.57
#